data_AF-A0A2D0KGW3-F1
#
_entry.id   AF-A0A2D0KGW3-F1
#
_cell.length_a   1.000
_cell.length_b   1.000
_cell.length_c   1.000
_cell.angle_alpha   90.00
_cell.angle_beta   90.00
_cell.angle_gamma   90.00
#
_symmetry.space_group_name_H-M   'P 1'
#
loop_
_entity.id
_entity.type
_entity.pdbx_description
1 polymer ?
#
loop_
_entity_poly.entity_id
_entity_poly.type
_entity_poly.pdbx_seq_one_letter_code
_entity_poly.pdbx_strand_id
1 'polypeptide(L)' 'MFGRKGGVEKADAIVAALKGGYTNSLVTEEQTVKAMLT' A
#
# COMPACT_ATOMS: atom_id res chain seq x y z
N MET A 1 -6.35 5.26 11.39
CA MET A 1 -7.32 4.65 10.47
C MET A 1 -6.59 3.57 9.67
N PHE A 2 -7.04 2.31 9.74
CA PHE A 2 -6.42 1.18 9.03
C PHE A 2 -7.08 1.04 7.66
N GLY A 3 -6.29 1.12 6.59
CA GLY A 3 -6.78 0.97 5.21
C GLY A 3 -6.52 -0.45 4.70
N ARG A 4 -7.55 -1.12 4.17
CA ARG A 4 -7.38 -2.32 3.35
C ARG A 4 -7.35 -1.91 1.88
N LYS A 5 -6.20 -2.05 1.23
CA LYS A 5 -6.03 -1.80 -0.21
C LYS A 5 -5.16 -2.89 -0.81
N GLY A 6 -5.64 -3.59 -1.82
CA GLY A 6 -4.93 -4.67 -2.53
C GLY A 6 -4.97 -4.49 -4.04
N GLY A 7 -4.01 -5.12 -4.73
CA GLY A 7 -3.81 -5.07 -6.17
C GLY A 7 -2.44 -4.48 -6.53
N VAL A 8 -1.64 -5.23 -7.30
CA VAL A 8 -0.30 -4.85 -7.75
C VAL A 8 -0.32 -3.53 -8.53
N GLU A 9 -1.35 -3.31 -9.34
CA GLU A 9 -1.56 -2.06 -10.10
C GLU A 9 -1.71 -0.80 -9.22
N LYS A 10 -2.00 -0.99 -7.93
CA LYS A 10 -2.21 0.10 -6.95
C LYS A 10 -1.00 0.28 -6.02
N ALA A 11 0.03 -0.56 -6.14
CA ALA A 11 1.20 -0.54 -5.26
C ALA A 11 1.79 0.87 -5.14
N ASP A 12 2.03 1.54 -6.27
CA ASP A 12 2.62 2.88 -6.31
C ASP A 12 1.76 3.94 -5.60
N ALA A 13 0.44 3.93 -5.87
CA ALA A 13 -0.51 4.82 -5.21
C ALA A 13 -0.61 4.58 -3.70
N ILE A 14 -0.47 3.32 -3.26
CA ILE A 14 -0.46 2.97 -1.84
C ILE A 14 0.85 3.46 -1.19
N VAL A 15 2.00 3.30 -1.85
CA VAL A 15 3.29 3.85 -1.38
C VAL A 15 3.22 5.36 -1.24
N ALA A 16 2.64 6.06 -2.23
CA ALA A 16 2.45 7.50 -2.19
C ALA A 16 1.54 7.92 -1.02
N ALA A 17 0.46 7.17 -0.75
CA ALA A 17 -0.44 7.44 0.37
C ALA A 17 0.23 7.23 1.75
N LEU A 18 1.09 6.20 1.87
CA LEU A 18 1.90 5.96 3.07
C LEU A 18 2.92 7.08 3.29
N LYS A 19 3.66 7.47 2.24
CA LYS A 19 4.65 8.56 2.29
C LYS A 19 4.00 9.91 2.59
N GLY A 20 2.79 10.16 2.07
CA GLY A 20 2.02 11.37 2.33
C GLY A 20 1.37 11.43 3.71
N GLY A 21 1.51 10.40 4.56
CA GLY A 21 0.94 10.38 5.91
C GLY A 21 -0.58 10.23 5.95
N TYR A 22 -1.23 10.00 4.81
CA TYR A 22 -2.68 9.79 4.73
C TYR A 22 -3.11 8.47 5.37
N THR A 23 -2.18 7.52 5.51
CA THR A 23 -2.44 6.24 6.17
C THR A 23 -1.20 5.82 6.96
N ASN A 24 -1.38 5.46 8.23
CA ASN A 24 -0.28 5.05 9.13
C ASN A 24 -0.14 3.51 9.25
N SER A 25 -1.06 2.75 8.67
CA SER A 25 -1.04 1.29 8.69
C SER A 25 -1.85 0.73 7.52
N LEU A 26 -1.30 -0.27 6.85
CA LEU A 26 -1.85 -0.89 5.65
C LEU A 26 -2.04 -2.39 5.87
N VAL A 27 -3.20 -2.91 5.49
CA VAL A 27 -3.44 -4.35 5.38
C VAL A 27 -3.64 -4.68 3.90
N THR A 28 -2.73 -5.48 3.33
CA THR A 28 -2.74 -5.83 1.91
C THR A 28 -2.20 -7.25 1.70
N GLU A 29 -2.32 -7.73 0.47
CA GLU A 29 -1.90 -9.07 0.05
C GLU A 29 -0.39 -9.12 -0.20
N GLU A 30 0.24 -10.28 0.04
CA GLU A 30 1.70 -10.46 -0.10
C GLU A 30 2.23 -9.99 -1.47
N GLN A 31 1.49 -10.28 -2.55
CA GLN A 31 1.87 -9.90 -3.90
C GLN A 31 1.93 -8.37 -4.08
N THR A 32 1.01 -7.66 -3.44
CA THR A 32 0.99 -6.18 -3.45
C THR A 32 2.14 -5.65 -2.61
N VAL A 33 2.45 -6.26 -1.45
CA VAL A 33 3.63 -5.90 -0.65
C VAL A 33 4.91 -6.07 -1.47
N LYS A 34 5.09 -7.19 -2.17
CA LYS A 34 6.26 -7.43 -3.03
C LYS A 34 6.41 -6.37 -4.13
N ALA A 35 5.30 -5.99 -4.76
CA ALA A 35 5.29 -4.92 -5.75
C ALA A 35 5.62 -3.54 -5.18
N MET A 36 5.36 -3.29 -3.89
CA MET A 36 5.72 -2.05 -3.19
C MET A 36 7.19 -2.01 -2.72
N LEU A 37 7.85 -3.16 -2.60
CA LEU A 37 9.22 -3.30 -2.10
C LEU A 37 10.29 -3.39 -3.21
N THR A 38 9.87 -3.42 -4.48
CA THR A 38 10.76 -3.38 -5.65
C THR A 38 11.12 -1.93 -5.97
#